data_AF-A0A166LNA5-F1
#
_entry.id   AF-A0A166LNA5-F1
#
_cell.length_a   1.000
_cell.length_b   1.000
_cell.length_c   1.000
_cell.angle_alpha   90.00
_cell.angle_beta   90.00
_cell.angle_gamma   90.00
#
_symmetry.space_group_name_H-M   'P 1'
#
loop_
_entity.id
_entity.type
_entity.pdbx_description
1 polymer ?
#
loop_
_entity_poly.entity_id
_entity_poly.type
_entity_poly.pdbx_seq_one_letter_code
_entity_poly.pdbx_strand_id
1 'polypeptide(L)'
;MFTNIIRARDDRVYVRKFVAQMKTTARIEWWPNLARLQAAHYRVREDRVLNLLVHFWSDFGVACGLDEGKERRRHRREGRAFCSWAACKYSMQKPPGKLLSCRACGEAQYCGRDCQRKDRNQGGHKKHCGRRLKA
;
A
#
# COMPACT_ATOMS: atom_id res chain seq x y z
N MET A 1 -16.73 -47.47 0.89
CA MET A 1 -17.00 -46.21 1.64
C MET A 1 -15.76 -45.35 1.91
N PHE A 2 -14.55 -45.92 2.02
CA PHE A 2 -13.33 -45.16 2.37
C PHE A 2 -12.79 -44.22 1.27
N THR A 3 -13.03 -44.51 -0.01
CA THR A 3 -12.52 -43.75 -1.15
C THR A 3 -13.07 -42.32 -1.23
N ASN A 4 -14.35 -42.11 -0.89
CA ASN A 4 -14.96 -40.78 -0.89
C ASN A 4 -14.44 -39.88 0.24
N ILE A 5 -14.09 -40.46 1.40
CA ILE A 5 -13.54 -39.71 2.55
C ILE A 5 -12.11 -39.25 2.24
N ILE A 6 -11.29 -40.11 1.61
CA ILE A 6 -9.92 -39.76 1.20
C ILE A 6 -9.93 -38.68 0.12
N ARG A 7 -10.78 -38.81 -0.91
CA ARG A 7 -10.90 -37.82 -1.99
C ARG A 7 -11.37 -36.44 -1.48
N ALA A 8 -12.39 -36.41 -0.63
CA ALA A 8 -12.84 -35.17 0.02
C ALA A 8 -11.78 -34.55 0.95
N ARG A 9 -10.91 -35.37 1.56
CA ARG A 9 -9.78 -34.90 2.38
C ARG A 9 -8.69 -34.28 1.50
N ASP A 10 -8.37 -34.89 0.37
CA ASP A 10 -7.40 -34.36 -0.60
C ASP A 10 -7.88 -33.07 -1.26
N ASP A 11 -9.17 -32.98 -1.62
CA ASP A 11 -9.79 -31.77 -2.15
C ASP A 11 -9.71 -30.61 -1.15
N ARG A 12 -9.95 -30.89 0.14
CA ARG A 12 -9.79 -29.90 1.22
C ARG A 12 -8.34 -29.44 1.38
N VAL A 13 -7.36 -30.33 1.19
CA VAL A 13 -5.95 -29.97 1.25
C VAL A 13 -5.57 -29.08 0.06
N TYR A 14 -6.02 -29.41 -1.14
CA TYR A 14 -5.77 -28.62 -2.34
C TYR A 14 -6.38 -27.21 -2.24
N VAL A 15 -7.66 -27.12 -1.88
CA VAL A 15 -8.34 -25.82 -1.71
C VAL A 15 -7.64 -24.96 -0.67
N ARG A 16 -7.22 -25.54 0.46
CA ARG A 16 -6.46 -24.81 1.49
C ARG A 16 -5.13 -24.26 0.97
N LYS A 17 -4.38 -25.07 0.21
CA LYS A 17 -3.12 -24.63 -0.41
C LYS A 17 -3.35 -23.49 -1.40
N PHE A 18 -4.35 -23.63 -2.26
CA PHE A 18 -4.71 -22.59 -3.24
C PHE A 18 -5.11 -21.28 -2.55
N VAL A 19 -6.00 -21.34 -1.55
CA VAL A 19 -6.40 -20.14 -0.78
C VAL A 19 -5.21 -19.51 -0.04
N ALA A 20 -4.31 -20.31 0.52
CA ALA A 20 -3.10 -19.79 1.17
C ALA A 20 -2.17 -19.08 0.17
N GLN A 21 -2.00 -19.64 -1.03
CA GLN A 21 -1.24 -19.00 -2.10
C GLN A 21 -1.89 -17.69 -2.52
N MET A 22 -3.21 -17.66 -2.73
CA MET A 22 -3.95 -16.44 -3.05
C MET A 22 -3.72 -15.34 -2.01
N LYS A 23 -3.83 -15.67 -0.72
CA LYS A 23 -3.57 -14.70 0.37
C LYS A 23 -2.13 -14.17 0.35
N THR A 24 -1.17 -15.05 0.08
CA THR A 24 0.26 -14.68 -0.01
C THR A 24 0.50 -13.72 -1.19
N THR A 25 -0.06 -14.01 -2.36
CA THR A 25 0.06 -13.13 -3.54
C THR A 25 -0.68 -11.81 -3.34
N ALA A 26 -1.89 -11.85 -2.76
CA ALA A 26 -2.67 -10.65 -2.46
C ALA A 26 -1.87 -9.69 -1.56
N ARG A 27 -1.11 -10.22 -0.59
CA ARG A 27 -0.24 -9.40 0.26
C ARG A 27 0.83 -8.62 -0.54
N ILE A 28 1.21 -9.03 -1.73
CA ILE A 28 2.19 -8.35 -2.59
C ILE A 28 1.47 -7.38 -3.54
N GLU A 29 0.45 -7.87 -4.26
CA GLU A 29 -0.13 -7.19 -5.42
C GLU A 29 -1.34 -6.32 -5.10
N TRP A 30 -2.01 -6.56 -3.97
CA TRP A 30 -3.32 -5.96 -3.72
C TRP A 30 -3.26 -4.44 -3.57
N TRP A 31 -2.40 -3.93 -2.68
CA TRP A 31 -2.32 -2.49 -2.42
C TRP A 31 -1.80 -1.67 -3.62
N PRO A 32 -0.69 -2.05 -4.30
CA PRO A 32 -0.24 -1.33 -5.49
C PRO A 32 -1.35 -1.17 -6.54
N ASN A 33 -2.12 -2.24 -6.78
CA ASN A 33 -3.18 -2.23 -7.78
C ASN A 33 -4.42 -1.47 -7.31
N LEU A 34 -4.80 -1.59 -6.03
CA LEU A 34 -5.88 -0.78 -5.45
C LEU A 34 -5.56 0.72 -5.55
N ALA A 35 -4.33 1.12 -5.24
CA ALA A 35 -3.91 2.52 -5.33
C ALA A 35 -4.00 3.05 -6.77
N ARG A 36 -3.69 2.23 -7.78
CA ARG A 36 -3.83 2.58 -9.20
C ARG A 36 -5.30 2.73 -9.60
N LEU A 37 -6.16 1.80 -9.18
CA LEU A 37 -7.60 1.83 -9.43
C LEU A 37 -8.24 3.08 -8.80
N GLN A 38 -7.95 3.37 -7.53
CA GLN A 38 -8.42 4.57 -6.84
C GLN A 38 -7.95 5.85 -7.55
N ALA A 39 -6.71 5.90 -8.02
CA ALA A 39 -6.18 7.05 -8.77
C ALA A 39 -6.84 7.23 -10.14
N ALA A 40 -7.19 6.14 -10.84
CA ALA A 40 -7.93 6.19 -12.09
C ALA A 40 -9.38 6.65 -11.87
N HIS A 41 -10.06 6.05 -10.89
CA HIS A 41 -11.42 6.43 -10.49
C HIS A 41 -11.53 7.92 -10.11
N TYR A 42 -10.53 8.48 -9.43
CA TYR A 42 -10.51 9.92 -9.11
C TYR A 42 -10.52 10.80 -10.37
N ARG A 43 -9.89 10.36 -11.47
CA ARG A 43 -9.79 11.09 -12.73
C ARG A 43 -11.02 10.89 -13.63
N VAL A 44 -11.67 9.75 -13.54
CA VAL A 44 -12.80 9.35 -14.38
C VAL A 44 -13.94 8.85 -13.48
N ARG A 45 -14.61 9.78 -12.79
CA ARG A 45 -15.55 9.47 -11.70
C ARG A 45 -16.85 8.76 -12.13
N GLU A 46 -17.21 8.85 -13.40
CA GLU A 46 -18.48 8.33 -13.94
C GLU A 46 -18.32 7.00 -14.68
N ASP A 47 -17.15 6.37 -14.60
CA ASP A 47 -16.92 5.06 -15.21
C ASP A 47 -17.44 3.93 -14.29
N ARG A 48 -18.56 3.32 -14.71
CA ARG A 48 -19.20 2.22 -13.98
C ARG A 48 -18.28 1.02 -13.77
N VAL A 49 -17.42 0.71 -14.75
CA VAL A 49 -16.51 -0.45 -14.67
C VAL A 49 -15.43 -0.17 -13.64
N LEU A 50 -14.84 1.04 -13.63
CA LEU A 50 -13.87 1.44 -12.61
C LEU A 50 -14.47 1.41 -11.20
N ASN A 51 -15.73 1.86 -11.03
CA ASN A 51 -16.41 1.83 -9.73
C ASN A 51 -16.56 0.40 -9.21
N LEU A 52 -16.98 -0.53 -10.07
CA LEU A 52 -17.10 -1.95 -9.72
C LEU A 52 -15.73 -2.57 -9.40
N LEU A 53 -14.70 -2.26 -10.20
CA LEU A 53 -13.35 -2.78 -9.97
C LEU A 53 -12.77 -2.30 -8.65
N VAL A 54 -12.92 -1.02 -8.30
CA VAL A 54 -12.48 -0.49 -7.00
C VAL A 54 -13.20 -1.19 -5.86
N HIS A 55 -14.52 -1.36 -5.95
CA HIS A 55 -15.33 -2.04 -4.94
C HIS A 55 -14.91 -3.51 -4.74
N PHE A 56 -14.96 -4.33 -5.80
CA PHE A 56 -14.64 -5.75 -5.71
C PHE A 56 -13.19 -6.02 -5.34
N TRP A 57 -12.26 -5.18 -5.81
CA TRP A 57 -10.86 -5.32 -5.42
C TRP A 57 -10.65 -5.01 -3.94
N SER A 58 -11.40 -4.04 -3.39
CA SER A 58 -11.36 -3.73 -1.96
C SER A 58 -11.91 -4.89 -1.12
N ASP A 59 -13.05 -5.45 -1.50
CA ASP A 59 -13.68 -6.60 -0.83
C ASP A 59 -12.79 -7.85 -0.87
N PHE A 60 -12.13 -8.10 -2.01
CA PHE A 60 -11.17 -9.18 -2.14
C PHE A 60 -10.01 -9.07 -1.13
N GLY A 61 -9.52 -7.85 -0.88
CA GLY A 61 -8.51 -7.58 0.14
C GLY A 61 -8.98 -7.95 1.54
N VAL A 62 -10.20 -7.54 1.90
CA VAL A 62 -10.83 -7.87 3.18
C VAL A 62 -10.98 -9.38 3.35
N ALA A 63 -11.45 -10.09 2.31
CA ALA A 63 -11.57 -11.55 2.31
C ALA A 63 -10.19 -12.25 2.48
N CYS A 64 -9.12 -11.63 1.99
CA CYS A 64 -7.75 -12.09 2.18
C CYS A 64 -7.16 -11.72 3.56
N GLY A 65 -7.89 -10.98 4.40
CA GLY A 65 -7.43 -10.51 5.71
C GLY A 65 -6.52 -9.29 5.66
N LEU A 66 -6.56 -8.53 4.57
CA LEU A 66 -5.80 -7.30 4.38
C LEU A 66 -6.60 -6.09 4.89
N ASP A 67 -5.89 -5.13 5.49
CA ASP A 67 -6.45 -3.84 5.89
C ASP A 67 -5.81 -2.75 5.03
N GLU A 68 -6.63 -1.93 4.39
CA GLU A 68 -6.16 -0.87 3.48
C GLU A 68 -5.17 0.06 4.18
N GLY A 69 -5.47 0.46 5.42
CA GLY A 69 -4.59 1.32 6.20
C GLY A 69 -3.23 0.69 6.49
N LYS A 70 -3.19 -0.57 6.89
CA LYS A 70 -1.97 -1.34 7.20
C LYS A 70 -1.16 -1.61 5.95
N GLU A 71 -1.77 -2.09 4.87
CA GLU A 71 -1.05 -2.40 3.64
C GLU A 71 -0.56 -1.14 2.93
N ARG A 72 -1.34 -0.05 2.94
CA ARG A 72 -0.86 1.28 2.55
C ARG A 72 0.38 1.69 3.33
N ARG A 73 0.38 1.53 4.66
CA ARG A 73 1.55 1.85 5.49
C ARG A 73 2.73 0.92 5.17
N ARG A 74 2.50 -0.38 5.01
CA ARG A 74 3.52 -1.38 4.70
C ARG A 74 4.17 -1.13 3.34
N HIS A 75 3.38 -1.07 2.27
CA HIS A 75 3.89 -0.76 0.93
C HIS A 75 4.60 0.59 0.92
N ARG A 76 4.07 1.60 1.64
CA ARG A 76 4.80 2.85 1.83
C ARG A 76 6.12 2.62 2.57
N ARG A 77 6.23 1.77 3.60
CA ARG A 77 7.50 1.45 4.33
C ARG A 77 8.50 0.74 3.42
N GLU A 78 8.01 -0.13 2.56
CA GLU A 78 8.82 -0.89 1.61
C GLU A 78 9.30 0.00 0.46
N GLY A 79 8.47 0.94 -0.03
CA GLY A 79 8.86 1.99 -0.98
C GLY A 79 9.63 3.17 -0.38
N ARG A 80 9.80 3.20 0.95
CA ARG A 80 10.44 4.26 1.74
C ARG A 80 11.98 4.10 1.79
N ALA A 81 12.58 3.71 0.68
CA ALA A 81 14.03 3.67 0.54
C ALA A 81 14.63 5.04 0.18
N PHE A 82 13.80 6.03 -0.14
CA PHE A 82 14.23 7.30 -0.75
C PHE A 82 13.63 8.52 -0.06
N CYS A 83 14.34 9.64 -0.16
CA CYS A 83 13.92 10.94 0.32
C CYS A 83 12.71 11.45 -0.50
N SER A 84 11.63 11.84 0.17
CA SER A 84 10.42 12.38 -0.46
C SER A 84 10.63 13.76 -1.08
N TRP A 85 11.71 14.46 -0.74
CA TRP A 85 12.05 15.72 -1.41
C TRP A 85 12.62 15.44 -2.80
N ALA A 86 11.86 15.73 -3.85
CA ALA A 86 12.20 15.36 -5.23
C ALA A 86 13.59 15.86 -5.69
N ALA A 87 13.99 17.07 -5.28
CA ALA A 87 15.29 17.64 -5.63
C ALA A 87 16.47 17.14 -4.77
N CYS A 88 16.25 16.19 -3.86
CA CYS A 88 17.33 15.54 -3.12
C CYS A 88 17.98 14.45 -3.97
N LYS A 89 19.31 14.31 -3.96
CA LYS A 89 19.98 13.17 -4.62
C LYS A 89 19.48 11.79 -4.13
N TYR A 90 19.04 11.73 -2.87
CA TYR A 90 18.49 10.52 -2.26
C TYR A 90 17.01 10.29 -2.58
N SER A 91 16.38 11.10 -3.44
CA SER A 91 15.04 10.82 -3.97
C SER A 91 15.04 9.66 -4.97
N MET A 92 16.21 9.40 -5.58
CA MET A 92 16.42 8.30 -6.54
C MET A 92 17.52 7.32 -6.09
N GLN A 93 18.26 7.64 -5.03
CA GLN A 93 19.35 6.81 -4.52
C GLN A 93 19.14 6.47 -3.06
N LYS A 94 19.47 5.23 -2.69
CA LYS A 94 19.32 4.78 -1.30
C LYS A 94 20.28 5.58 -0.41
N PRO A 95 19.77 6.31 0.60
CA PRO A 95 20.62 7.08 1.50
C PRO A 95 21.46 6.13 2.38
N PRO A 96 22.63 6.58 2.84
CA PRO A 96 23.52 5.78 3.68
C PRO A 96 22.95 5.51 5.08
N GLY A 97 21.89 6.23 5.49
CA GLY A 97 21.29 6.14 6.81
C GLY A 97 19.77 6.04 6.78
N LYS A 98 19.17 5.83 7.96
CA LYS A 98 17.71 5.76 8.11
C LYS A 98 17.07 7.12 7.78
N LEU A 99 15.98 7.08 7.03
CA LEU A 99 15.19 8.26 6.71
C LEU A 99 14.31 8.68 7.90
N LEU A 100 14.22 9.99 8.11
CA LEU A 100 13.37 10.63 9.10
C LEU A 100 11.94 10.75 8.57
N SER A 101 10.96 10.19 9.28
CA SER A 101 9.55 10.33 8.89
C SER A 101 8.99 11.68 9.34
N CYS A 102 8.10 12.26 8.53
CA CYS A 102 7.38 13.48 8.90
C CYS A 102 6.61 13.24 10.20
N ARG A 103 6.92 14.00 11.26
CA ARG A 103 6.28 13.82 12.58
C ARG A 103 4.77 14.07 12.57
N ALA A 104 4.28 14.89 11.64
CA ALA A 104 2.86 15.27 11.60
C ALA A 104 2.00 14.22 10.90
N CYS A 105 2.37 13.78 9.70
CA CYS A 105 1.55 12.82 8.95
C CYS A 105 2.12 11.38 8.97
N GLY A 106 3.42 11.23 9.22
CA GLY A 106 4.12 9.94 9.09
C GLY A 106 4.19 9.42 7.64
N GLU A 107 3.77 10.22 6.66
CA GLU A 107 3.62 9.79 5.26
C GLU A 107 4.87 10.07 4.41
N ALA A 108 5.52 11.22 4.60
CA ALA A 108 6.76 11.57 3.90
C ALA A 108 8.00 11.23 4.72
N GLN A 109 9.13 10.99 4.06
CA GLN A 109 10.41 10.64 4.66
C GLN A 109 11.56 11.45 4.08
N TYR A 110 12.55 11.79 4.90
CA TYR A 110 13.60 12.71 4.53
C TYR A 110 14.94 12.26 5.03
N CYS A 111 15.99 12.44 4.24
CA CYS A 111 17.36 12.15 4.67
C CYS A 111 17.84 13.12 5.77
N GLY A 112 17.12 14.22 5.98
CA GLY A 112 17.41 15.22 7.00
C GLY A 112 16.26 16.21 7.16
N ARG A 113 16.30 17.01 8.23
CA ARG A 113 15.29 18.07 8.49
C ARG A 113 15.25 19.13 7.39
N ASP A 114 16.36 19.34 6.69
CA ASP A 114 16.41 20.35 5.63
C ASP A 114 15.60 19.93 4.39
N CYS A 115 15.65 18.65 4.02
CA CYS A 115 14.78 18.12 2.95
C CYS A 115 13.31 18.20 3.34
N GLN A 116 12.96 17.94 4.60
CA GLN A 116 11.60 18.12 5.09
C GLN A 116 11.13 19.58 4.98
N ARG A 117 11.99 20.54 5.35
CA ARG A 117 11.67 21.97 5.30
C ARG A 117 11.50 22.47 3.87
N LYS A 118 12.41 22.07 2.97
CA LYS A 118 12.35 22.37 1.54
C LYS A 118 11.09 21.78 0.92
N ASP A 119 10.78 20.52 1.20
CA ASP A 119 9.57 19.86 0.69
C ASP A 119 8.27 20.50 1.23
N ARG A 120 8.28 20.95 2.49
CA ARG A 120 7.16 21.70 3.08
C ARG A 120 6.92 23.04 2.39
N ASN A 121 7.99 23.79 2.09
CA ASN A 121 7.87 25.15 1.57
C ASN A 121 7.78 25.20 0.04
N GLN A 122 8.46 24.28 -0.64
CA GLN A 122 8.66 24.30 -2.10
C GLN A 122 8.04 23.07 -2.77
N GLY A 123 8.05 21.91 -2.12
CA GLY A 123 7.57 20.63 -2.69
C GLY A 123 6.08 20.35 -2.57
N GLY A 124 5.31 21.29 -2.04
CA GLY A 124 3.86 21.12 -1.89
C GLY A 124 3.45 20.17 -0.78
N HIS A 125 4.39 19.60 0.01
CA HIS A 125 4.05 18.72 1.13
C HIS A 125 3.09 19.38 2.12
N LYS A 126 3.21 20.70 2.34
CA LYS A 126 2.29 21.46 3.20
C LYS A 126 0.82 21.33 2.80
N LYS A 127 0.50 21.13 1.52
CA LYS A 127 -0.87 20.98 1.01
C LYS A 127 -1.49 19.62 1.33
N HIS A 128 -0.66 18.60 1.49
CA HIS A 128 -1.08 17.21 1.65
C HIS A 128 -0.69 16.59 3.00
N CYS A 129 0.04 17.34 3.84
CA CYS A 129 0.44 16.90 5.17
C CYS A 129 -0.80 16.81 6.08
N GLY A 130 -1.41 15.63 6.17
CA GLY A 130 -2.50 15.35 7.09
C GLY A 130 -2.03 15.51 8.54
N ARG A 131 -2.51 16.56 9.23
CA ARG A 131 -2.13 16.84 10.63
C ARG A 131 -2.54 15.67 11.53
N ARG A 132 -1.58 14.89 12.02
CA ARG A 132 -1.69 14.17 13.29
C ARG A 132 -0.54 14.58 14.20
N LEU A 133 -0.71 15.76 14.79
CA LEU A 133 -0.22 16.03 16.13
C LEU A 133 -1.46 16.29 16.99
N LYS A 134 -2.00 15.24 17.60
CA LYS A 134 -2.57 15.36 18.94
C LYS A 134 -1.65 14.50 19.82
N ALA A 135 -0.81 15.17 20.60
CA ALA A 135 -0.38 14.66 21.89
C ALA A 135 -1.53 14.93 22.86
#